data_AF-A0A7R9AKC7-F1
#
_entry.id   AF-A0A7R9AKC7-F1
#
_cell.length_a   1.000
_cell.length_b   1.000
_cell.length_c   1.000
_cell.angle_alpha   90.00
_cell.angle_beta   90.00
_cell.angle_gamma   90.00
#
_symmetry.space_group_name_H-M   'P 1'
#
loop_
_entity.id
_entity.type
_entity.pdbx_description
1 polymer ?
#
loop_
_entity_poly.entity_id
_entity_poly.type
_entity_poly.pdbx_seq_one_letter_code
_entity_poly.pdbx_strand_id
1 'polypeptide(L)'
;MSASPLVAEATAWAGFDWAVVDMEHTPLDMMEVVHILQALSCTSIVPITRIPTNDAIFVKRVMDAGARTLMFPFVENAMQAQQAVAAMKYPPQGIRGMAAMGRASRFGTVQDYFKHANACVQETCLEPWVMWVI
;
A
#
# COMPACT_ATOMS: atom_id res chain seq x y z
N MET A 1 -1.36 16.70 -5.94
CA MET A 1 -0.63 15.70 -6.74
C MET A 1 0.73 16.28 -7.11
N SER A 2 1.71 16.20 -6.21
CA SER A 2 3.04 16.81 -6.40
C SER A 2 4.09 15.88 -7.02
N ALA A 3 3.84 14.56 -7.00
CA ALA A 3 4.76 13.52 -7.48
C ALA A 3 6.21 13.66 -6.97
N SER A 4 6.40 14.21 -5.76
CA SER A 4 7.71 14.64 -5.28
C SER A 4 8.00 14.08 -3.87
N PRO A 5 9.11 13.33 -3.70
CA PRO A 5 9.57 12.88 -2.38
C PRO A 5 9.85 14.06 -1.43
N LEU A 6 10.39 15.16 -1.94
CA LEU A 6 10.68 16.37 -1.15
C LEU A 6 9.39 16.97 -0.57
N VAL A 7 8.34 17.08 -1.40
CA VAL A 7 7.05 17.60 -0.94
C VAL A 7 6.38 16.62 0.01
N ALA A 8 6.50 15.31 -0.23
CA ALA A 8 5.96 14.28 0.66
C ALA A 8 6.59 14.37 2.07
N GLU A 9 7.92 14.50 2.17
CA GLU A 9 8.62 14.68 3.44
C GLU A 9 8.19 15.97 4.14
N ALA A 10 8.16 17.10 3.43
CA ALA A 10 7.71 18.37 4.00
C ALA A 10 6.26 18.28 4.52
N THR A 11 5.39 17.58 3.80
CA THR A 11 3.99 17.34 4.21
C THR A 11 3.90 16.49 5.46
N ALA A 12 4.78 15.49 5.61
CA ALA A 12 4.83 14.63 6.78
C ALA A 12 5.14 15.40 8.08
N TRP A 13 5.89 16.50 7.99
CA TRP A 13 6.19 17.38 9.12
C TRP A 13 5.11 18.44 9.38
N ALA A 14 4.08 18.54 8.52
CA ALA A 14 3.02 19.53 8.67
C ALA A 14 1.94 19.12 9.71
N GLY A 15 2.06 17.96 10.35
CA GLY A 15 1.17 17.52 11.42
C GLY A 15 -0.05 16.68 10.99
N PHE A 16 -0.03 16.13 9.78
CA PHE A 16 -1.05 15.18 9.32
C PHE A 16 -0.81 13.76 9.85
N ASP A 17 -1.88 13.04 10.17
CA ASP A 17 -1.80 11.64 10.60
C ASP A 17 -1.48 10.68 9.45
N TRP A 18 -1.98 11.00 8.25
CA TRP A 18 -1.82 10.19 7.04
C TRP A 18 -1.72 11.05 5.78
N ALA A 19 -1.10 10.49 4.75
CA ALA A 19 -1.02 11.09 3.41
C ALA A 19 -1.28 10.04 2.33
N VAL A 20 -1.94 10.45 1.25
CA VAL A 20 -2.20 9.59 0.10
C VAL A 20 -1.09 9.73 -0.93
N VAL A 21 -0.45 8.60 -1.24
CA VAL A 21 0.43 8.44 -2.40
C VAL A 21 -0.43 7.95 -3.56
N ASP A 22 -0.83 8.89 -4.41
CA ASP A 22 -1.83 8.65 -5.44
C ASP A 22 -1.21 8.15 -6.75
N MET A 23 -1.38 6.87 -7.08
CA MET A 23 -0.95 6.31 -8.36
C MET A 23 -2.06 6.28 -9.42
N GLU A 24 -3.28 6.69 -9.08
CA GLU A 24 -4.44 6.65 -9.98
C GLU A 24 -4.51 7.88 -10.90
N HIS A 25 -4.20 9.05 -10.34
CA HIS A 25 -4.31 10.33 -11.06
C HIS A 25 -3.02 11.16 -11.05
N THR A 26 -1.95 10.66 -10.43
CA THR A 26 -0.62 11.27 -10.53
C THR A 26 0.26 10.40 -11.42
N PRO A 27 1.12 10.97 -12.28
CA PRO A 27 2.03 10.20 -13.13
C PRO A 27 3.19 9.64 -12.30
N LEU A 28 2.90 8.63 -11.48
CA LEU A 28 3.89 7.92 -10.66
C LEU A 28 4.23 6.56 -11.29
N ASP A 29 5.51 6.31 -11.50
CA ASP A 29 6.03 4.98 -11.71
C ASP A 29 6.33 4.25 -10.38
N MET A 30 6.72 2.98 -10.49
CA MET A 30 7.01 2.16 -9.31
C MET A 30 8.22 2.65 -8.50
N MET A 31 9.24 3.21 -9.14
CA MET A 31 10.44 3.70 -8.45
C MET A 31 10.18 5.06 -7.78
N GLU A 32 9.37 5.92 -8.38
CA GLU A 32 8.91 7.16 -7.76
C GLU A 32 8.10 6.87 -6.49
N VAL A 33 7.24 5.85 -6.51
CA VAL A 33 6.55 5.37 -5.30
C VAL A 33 7.55 4.88 -4.25
N VAL A 34 8.59 4.13 -4.64
CA VAL A 34 9.64 3.72 -3.69
C VAL A 34 10.30 4.94 -3.04
N HIS A 35 10.67 5.96 -3.82
CA HIS A 35 11.31 7.17 -3.31
C HIS A 35 10.39 7.95 -2.36
N ILE A 36 9.10 8.09 -2.69
CA ILE A 36 8.11 8.72 -1.80
C ILE A 36 7.97 7.92 -0.51
N LEU A 37 7.79 6.60 -0.59
CA LEU A 37 7.68 5.75 0.60
C LEU A 37 8.96 5.71 1.43
N GLN A 38 10.13 5.96 0.84
CA GLN A 38 11.39 6.12 1.57
C GLN A 38 11.41 7.45 2.34
N ALA A 39 11.06 8.55 1.68
CA ALA A 39 10.98 9.87 2.31
C ALA A 39 10.02 9.85 3.52
N LEU A 40 8.85 9.23 3.35
CA LEU A 40 7.86 9.12 4.42
C LEU A 40 8.28 8.17 5.55
N SER A 41 9.15 7.18 5.28
CA SER A 41 9.55 6.17 6.29
C SER A 41 10.40 6.72 7.44
N CYS A 42 10.90 7.95 7.32
CA CYS A 42 11.65 8.66 8.36
C CYS A 42 10.74 9.48 9.30
N THR A 43 9.42 9.37 9.15
CA THR A 43 8.44 10.21 9.84
C THR A 43 7.33 9.37 10.48
N SER A 44 6.43 9.99 11.24
CA SER A 44 5.29 9.31 11.88
C SER A 44 4.03 9.23 11.00
N ILE A 45 4.02 9.89 9.83
CA ILE A 45 2.84 9.90 8.95
C ILE A 45 2.58 8.50 8.38
N VAL A 46 1.31 8.12 8.29
CA VAL A 46 0.90 6.86 7.67
C VAL A 46 0.72 7.06 6.16
N PRO A 47 1.55 6.45 5.29
CA PRO A 47 1.33 6.49 3.85
C PRO A 47 0.22 5.53 3.44
N ILE A 48 -0.80 6.05 2.75
CA ILE A 48 -1.85 5.26 2.09
C ILE A 48 -1.59 5.30 0.59
N THR A 49 -1.25 4.17 -0.03
CA THR A 49 -0.99 4.13 -1.47
C THR A 49 -2.28 3.84 -2.23
N ARG A 50 -2.80 4.81 -2.97
CA ARG A 50 -3.94 4.60 -3.87
C ARG A 50 -3.44 4.00 -5.17
N ILE A 51 -3.86 2.78 -5.46
CA ILE A 51 -3.47 2.06 -6.68
C ILE A 51 -4.42 2.42 -7.83
N PRO A 52 -3.99 2.31 -9.11
CA PRO A 52 -4.82 2.68 -10.26
C PRO A 52 -5.90 1.64 -10.59
N THR A 53 -5.79 0.41 -10.07
CA THR A 53 -6.74 -0.69 -10.37
C THR A 53 -6.69 -1.76 -9.28
N ASN A 54 -7.81 -2.45 -9.05
CA ASN A 54 -7.89 -3.64 -8.20
C ASN A 54 -7.35 -4.89 -8.94
N ASP A 55 -6.06 -4.86 -9.28
CA ASP A 55 -5.35 -5.95 -9.95
C ASP A 55 -4.29 -6.58 -9.04
N ALA A 56 -4.31 -7.91 -8.89
CA ALA A 56 -3.42 -8.63 -7.99
C ALA A 56 -1.93 -8.53 -8.37
N ILE A 57 -1.61 -8.33 -9.65
CA ILE A 57 -0.23 -8.12 -10.10
C ILE A 57 0.26 -6.73 -9.67
N PHE A 58 -0.59 -5.72 -9.75
CA PHE A 58 -0.27 -4.39 -9.28
C PHE A 58 -0.14 -4.35 -7.75
N VAL A 59 -1.11 -4.94 -7.03
CA VAL A 59 -1.11 -5.03 -5.56
C VAL A 59 0.20 -5.63 -5.05
N LYS A 60 0.60 -6.82 -5.55
CA LYS A 60 1.84 -7.45 -5.06
C LYS A 60 3.07 -6.56 -5.30
N ARG A 61 3.16 -5.89 -6.45
CA ARG A 61 4.31 -5.01 -6.80
C ARG A 61 4.39 -3.80 -5.88
N VAL A 62 3.25 -3.15 -5.61
CA VAL A 62 3.18 -1.98 -4.71
C VAL A 62 3.49 -2.38 -3.26
N MET A 63 2.99 -3.52 -2.81
CA MET A 63 3.34 -4.04 -1.49
C MET A 63 4.82 -4.43 -1.39
N ASP A 64 5.41 -5.01 -2.44
CA ASP A 64 6.83 -5.37 -2.48
C ASP A 64 7.75 -4.13 -2.49
N ALA A 65 7.27 -3.02 -3.07
CA ALA A 65 7.86 -1.68 -2.94
C ALA A 65 7.75 -1.11 -1.50
N GLY A 66 7.02 -1.79 -0.62
CA GLY A 66 6.95 -1.51 0.81
C GLY A 66 5.74 -0.68 1.23
N ALA A 67 4.73 -0.53 0.39
CA ALA A 67 3.43 -0.04 0.82
C ALA A 67 2.80 -1.03 1.80
N ARG A 68 2.24 -0.52 2.89
CA ARG A 68 1.58 -1.33 3.93
C ARG A 68 0.07 -1.14 3.98
N THR A 69 -0.40 0.00 3.49
CA THR A 69 -1.80 0.38 3.47
C THR A 69 -2.17 0.78 2.05
N LEU A 70 -3.16 0.12 1.47
CA LEU A 70 -3.58 0.33 0.10
C LEU A 70 -4.99 0.90 0.05
N MET A 71 -5.20 1.89 -0.81
CA MET A 71 -6.52 2.39 -1.17
C MET A 71 -6.90 1.84 -2.55
N PHE A 72 -7.98 1.08 -2.61
CA PHE A 72 -8.48 0.44 -3.83
C PHE A 72 -9.56 1.30 -4.48
N PRO A 73 -9.42 1.65 -5.78
CA PRO A 73 -10.45 2.39 -6.50
C PRO A 73 -11.59 1.45 -6.95
N PHE A 74 -12.78 2.02 -7.12
CA PHE A 74 -13.95 1.35 -7.74
C PHE A 74 -14.31 -0.03 -7.17
N VAL A 75 -14.27 -0.20 -5.84
CA VAL A 75 -14.78 -1.41 -5.19
C VAL A 75 -16.26 -1.21 -4.87
N GLU A 76 -17.12 -1.84 -5.64
CA GLU A 76 -18.57 -1.61 -5.65
C GLU A 76 -19.35 -2.71 -4.91
N ASN A 77 -18.70 -3.83 -4.59
CA ASN A 77 -19.35 -4.96 -3.93
C ASN A 77 -18.39 -5.77 -3.05
N ALA A 78 -18.98 -6.60 -2.19
CA ALA A 78 -18.24 -7.42 -1.22
C ALA A 78 -17.27 -8.41 -1.89
N MET A 79 -17.58 -8.93 -3.08
CA MET A 79 -16.68 -9.85 -3.79
C MET A 79 -15.40 -9.13 -4.23
N GLN A 80 -15.50 -7.91 -4.76
CA GLN A 80 -14.34 -7.10 -5.13
C GLN A 80 -13.49 -6.71 -3.91
N ALA A 81 -14.13 -6.42 -2.77
CA ALA A 81 -13.43 -6.18 -1.50
C ALA A 81 -12.66 -7.44 -1.05
N GLN A 82 -13.30 -8.61 -1.09
CA GLN A 82 -12.66 -9.89 -0.76
C GLN A 82 -11.48 -10.19 -1.69
N GLN A 83 -11.60 -9.88 -2.99
CA GLN A 83 -10.50 -10.02 -3.96
C GLN A 83 -9.32 -9.11 -3.63
N ALA A 84 -9.59 -7.87 -3.24
CA ALA A 84 -8.56 -6.91 -2.82
C ALA A 84 -7.80 -7.42 -1.58
N VAL A 85 -8.53 -7.89 -0.55
CA VAL A 85 -7.92 -8.47 0.67
C VAL A 85 -7.12 -9.73 0.33
N ALA A 86 -7.65 -10.62 -0.51
CA ALA A 86 -6.96 -11.83 -0.93
C ALA A 86 -5.66 -11.52 -1.72
N ALA A 87 -5.64 -10.46 -2.52
CA ALA A 87 -4.45 -10.03 -3.26
C ALA A 87 -3.31 -9.53 -2.35
N MET A 88 -3.63 -9.07 -1.14
CA MET A 88 -2.64 -8.58 -0.15
C MET A 88 -2.07 -9.68 0.76
N LYS A 89 -2.77 -10.82 0.89
CA LYS A 89 -2.41 -11.93 1.78
C LYS A 89 -1.67 -13.05 1.05
N TYR A 90 -0.67 -13.63 1.70
CA TYR A 90 0.00 -14.84 1.24
C TYR A 90 -0.89 -16.09 1.44
N PRO A 91 -0.66 -17.18 0.67
CA PRO A 91 -1.33 -18.46 0.89
C PRO A 91 -1.18 -18.97 2.33
N PRO A 92 -2.19 -19.66 2.90
CA PRO A 92 -3.46 -20.06 2.27
C PRO A 92 -4.58 -19.00 2.33
N GLN A 93 -4.33 -17.85 2.97
CA GLN A 93 -5.38 -16.85 3.22
C GLN A 93 -5.61 -15.89 2.05
N GLY A 94 -4.78 -15.97 1.02
CA GLY A 94 -4.84 -15.12 -0.16
C GLY A 94 -3.96 -15.66 -1.28
N ILE A 95 -3.70 -14.81 -2.27
CA ILE A 95 -3.05 -15.17 -3.54
C ILE A 95 -1.79 -14.34 -3.82
N ARG A 96 -1.30 -13.56 -2.83
CA ARG A 96 -0.08 -12.77 -3.00
C ARG A 96 1.11 -13.69 -3.28
N GLY A 97 1.81 -13.43 -4.38
CA GLY A 97 3.04 -14.14 -4.74
C GLY A 97 4.16 -13.85 -3.75
N MET A 98 4.96 -14.86 -3.40
CA MET A 98 6.04 -14.75 -2.43
C MET A 98 7.33 -14.21 -3.09
N ALA A 99 7.88 -13.16 -2.51
CA ALA A 99 9.24 -12.70 -2.77
C ALA A 99 10.00 -12.70 -1.44
N ALA A 100 11.04 -13.53 -1.32
CA ALA A 100 11.81 -13.66 -0.08
C ALA A 100 12.59 -12.38 0.27
N MET A 101 13.04 -11.64 -0.75
CA MET A 101 13.90 -10.47 -0.60
C MET A 101 13.30 -9.29 -1.36
N GLY A 102 12.79 -8.31 -0.62
CA GLY A 102 12.24 -7.05 -1.14
C GLY A 102 12.15 -5.99 -0.06
N ARG A 103 11.78 -4.76 -0.42
CA ARG A 103 11.71 -3.65 0.56
C ARG A 103 10.69 -3.94 1.67
N ALA A 104 9.59 -4.63 1.36
CA ALA A 104 8.57 -5.03 2.32
C ALA A 104 9.12 -5.83 3.52
N SER A 105 10.01 -6.79 3.27
CA SER A 105 10.66 -7.61 4.29
C SER A 105 11.97 -7.00 4.82
N ARG A 106 12.26 -5.74 4.46
CA ARG A 106 13.56 -5.08 4.66
C ARG A 106 14.72 -5.96 4.18
N PHE A 107 14.60 -6.46 2.96
CA PHE A 107 15.61 -7.33 2.33
C PHE A 107 15.92 -8.60 3.14
N GLY A 108 14.90 -9.15 3.80
CA GLY A 108 15.01 -10.38 4.59
C GLY A 108 15.48 -10.18 6.04
N THR A 109 15.62 -8.94 6.51
CA THR A 109 16.02 -8.70 7.91
C THR A 109 14.86 -8.79 8.89
N VAL A 110 13.60 -8.70 8.42
CA VAL A 110 12.42 -8.87 9.28
C VAL A 110 12.20 -10.36 9.55
N GLN A 111 12.45 -10.78 10.79
CA GLN A 111 12.20 -12.15 11.23
C GLN A 111 10.72 -12.49 11.15
N ASP A 112 10.41 -13.73 10.77
CA ASP A 112 9.04 -14.24 10.68
C ASP A 112 8.09 -13.36 9.84
N TYR A 113 8.62 -12.62 8.87
CA TYR A 113 7.85 -11.68 8.04
C TYR A 113 6.57 -12.31 7.47
N PHE A 114 6.67 -13.50 6.89
CA PHE A 114 5.53 -14.20 6.30
C PHE A 114 4.47 -14.65 7.32
N LYS A 115 4.86 -14.88 8.58
CA LYS A 115 3.89 -15.22 9.64
C LYS A 115 3.08 -14.00 10.05
N HIS A 116 3.69 -12.82 10.04
CA HIS A 116 3.06 -11.58 10.52
C HIS A 116 2.41 -10.75 9.41
N ALA A 117 2.92 -10.81 8.17
CA ALA A 117 2.49 -9.95 7.07
C ALA A 117 0.98 -10.01 6.81
N ASN A 118 0.37 -11.20 6.88
CA ASN A 118 -1.08 -11.34 6.69
C ASN A 118 -1.91 -10.75 7.83
N ALA A 119 -1.39 -10.76 9.06
CA ALA A 119 -2.11 -10.28 10.24
C ALA A 119 -2.26 -8.75 10.26
N CYS A 120 -1.41 -8.04 9.53
CA CYS A 120 -1.47 -6.59 9.41
C CYS A 120 -2.47 -6.10 8.35
N VAL A 121 -3.02 -6.99 7.52
CA VAL A 121 -4.00 -6.64 6.48
C VAL A 121 -5.39 -6.57 7.10
N GLN A 122 -5.96 -5.36 7.18
CA GLN A 122 -7.25 -5.10 7.82
C GLN A 122 -8.13 -4.26 6.89
N GLU A 123 -9.31 -4.76 6.52
CA GLU A 123 -10.23 -4.00 5.67
C GLU A 123 -10.97 -2.92 6.48
N THR A 124 -10.99 -1.69 5.97
CA THR A 124 -11.79 -0.59 6.51
C THR A 124 -12.52 0.11 5.37
N CYS A 125 -13.83 0.31 5.54
CA CYS A 125 -14.68 1.05 4.62
C CYS A 125 -14.94 2.45 5.16
N LEU A 126 -14.81 3.48 4.32
CA LEU A 126 -15.19 4.86 4.61
C LEU A 126 -16.45 5.21 3.78
N GLU A 127 -17.59 5.44 4.45
CA GLU A 127 -18.89 5.82 3.85
C GLU A 127 -18.86 7.17 3.09
N PRO A 128 -19.84 7.52 2.21
CA PRO A 128 -20.96 6.74 1.66
C PRO A 128 -20.76 6.31 0.18
N TRP A 129 -19.60 6.62 -0.44
CA TRP A 129 -19.25 6.20 -1.80
C TRP A 129 -18.00 5.31 -1.78
N VAL A 130 -18.06 4.29 -0.93
CA VAL A 130 -17.27 3.06 -0.87
C VAL A 130 -15.80 3.20 -1.30
N MET A 131 -15.01 3.93 -0.49
CA MET A 131 -13.55 3.86 -0.54
C MET A 131 -13.06 2.77 0.41
N TRP A 132 -12.26 1.83 -0.10
CA TRP A 132 -11.66 0.77 0.72
C TRP A 132 -10.20 1.06 0.96
N VAL A 133 -9.85 1.06 2.25
CA VAL A 133 -8.46 1.08 2.72
C VAL A 133 -8.21 -0.26 3.40
N ILE A 134 -7.19 -0.98 2.94
CA ILE A 134 -6.81 -2.30 3.47
C ILE A 134 -5.37 -2.24 4.01
#